data_AF-A0A4U9TJ01-F1
#
_entry.id   AF-A0A4U9TJ01-F1
#
_cell.length_a   1.000
_cell.length_b   1.000
_cell.length_c   1.000
_cell.angle_alpha   90.00
_cell.angle_beta   90.00
_cell.angle_gamma   90.00
#
_symmetry.space_group_name_H-M   'P 1'
#
loop_
_entity.id
_entity.type
_entity.pdbx_description
1 polymer ?
#
loop_
_entity_poly.entity_id
_entity_poly.type
_entity_poly.pdbx_seq_one_letter_code
_entity_poly.pdbx_strand_id
1 'polypeptide(L)'
;MPTGLAAKDSNQKLGLLALVAIVVSSMIGSGVDGLPQNMSASSAVGSVAIAWLICGFGMFFISRTFIILSDIRPDLQAGIYMYAQEGFGTFCAFIVVWGYWLMTIFSNVAFGIMVMDTLNYFIPGGFSGGNNIPSIIGISILIWDSIF
;
A
#
# COMPACT_ATOMS: atom_id res chain seq x y z
N MET A 1 -31.69 31.27 26.60
CA MET A 1 -31.85 30.82 25.21
C MET A 1 -31.05 29.53 25.03
N PRO A 2 -31.67 28.37 24.81
CA PRO A 2 -30.93 27.15 24.53
C PRO A 2 -30.55 27.13 23.04
N THR A 3 -29.28 27.37 22.71
CA THR A 3 -28.74 27.11 21.38
C THR A 3 -28.48 25.61 21.26
N GLY A 4 -29.34 24.92 20.50
CA GLY A 4 -29.13 23.56 20.06
C GLY A 4 -27.86 23.47 19.22
N LEU A 5 -26.83 22.84 19.77
CA LEU A 5 -25.70 22.35 18.99
C LEU A 5 -26.10 20.99 18.45
N ALA A 6 -26.21 20.96 17.12
CA ALA A 6 -26.58 19.82 16.30
C ALA A 6 -25.83 18.55 16.73
N ALA A 7 -26.60 17.46 16.86
CA ALA A 7 -26.08 16.13 17.00
C ALA A 7 -25.14 15.82 15.81
N LYS A 8 -23.92 15.37 16.12
CA LYS A 8 -22.98 14.82 15.15
C LYS A 8 -23.51 13.43 14.74
N ASP A 9 -24.23 13.36 13.63
CA ASP A 9 -24.70 12.10 13.06
C ASP A 9 -23.52 11.16 12.76
N SER A 10 -23.38 10.13 13.60
CA SER A 10 -22.34 9.10 13.58
C SER A 10 -22.64 7.99 12.58
N ASN A 11 -22.96 8.33 11.33
CA ASN A 11 -23.17 7.36 10.25
C ASN A 11 -22.57 7.84 8.92
N GLN A 12 -21.34 8.36 8.97
CA GLN A 12 -20.58 8.73 7.78
C GLN A 12 -20.04 7.46 7.12
N LYS A 13 -20.93 6.68 6.49
CA LYS A 13 -20.50 5.67 5.52
C LYS A 13 -19.85 6.40 4.36
N LEU A 14 -18.57 6.13 4.12
CA LEU A 14 -17.86 6.72 3.00
C LEU A 14 -18.60 6.37 1.69
N GLY A 15 -18.91 7.37 0.87
CA GLY A 15 -19.50 7.14 -0.43
C GLY A 15 -18.56 6.35 -1.35
N LEU A 16 -19.11 5.59 -2.29
CA LEU A 16 -18.33 4.75 -3.23
C LEU A 16 -17.23 5.55 -3.93
N LEU A 17 -17.52 6.79 -4.32
CA LEU A 17 -16.56 7.68 -4.98
C LEU A 17 -15.39 8.05 -4.05
N ALA A 18 -15.66 8.31 -2.77
CA ALA A 18 -14.60 8.57 -1.78
C ALA A 18 -13.75 7.32 -1.53
N LEU A 19 -14.37 6.14 -1.48
CA LEU A 19 -13.67 4.87 -1.30
C LEU A 19 -12.72 4.59 -2.48
N VAL A 20 -13.21 4.77 -3.72
CA VAL A 20 -12.40 4.63 -4.94
C VAL A 20 -11.26 5.66 -4.95
N ALA A 21 -11.54 6.92 -4.60
CA ALA A 21 -10.53 7.97 -4.58
C ALA A 21 -9.40 7.66 -3.58
N ILE A 22 -9.72 7.16 -2.39
CA ILE A 22 -8.71 6.74 -1.40
C ILE A 22 -7.85 5.61 -1.94
N VAL A 23 -8.47 4.59 -2.55
CA VAL A 23 -7.73 3.45 -3.11
C VAL A 23 -6.81 3.91 -4.24
N VAL A 24 -7.31 4.67 -5.20
CA VAL A 24 -6.51 5.18 -6.34
C VAL A 24 -5.37 6.08 -5.85
N SER A 25 -5.65 6.96 -4.89
CA SER A 25 -4.62 7.82 -4.29
C SER A 25 -3.52 6.99 -3.61
N SER A 26 -3.89 5.92 -2.89
CA SER A 26 -2.91 5.06 -2.23
C SER A 26 -2.05 4.27 -3.22
N MET A 27 -2.62 3.84 -4.35
CA MET A 27 -1.89 3.11 -5.40
C MET A 27 -0.93 4.01 -6.18
N ILE A 28 -1.34 5.25 -6.49
CA ILE A 28 -0.48 6.20 -7.21
C ILE A 28 0.66 6.68 -6.32
N GLY A 29 0.38 6.96 -5.03
CA GLY A 29 1.32 7.59 -4.10
C GLY A 29 2.58 6.79 -3.78
N SER A 30 2.63 5.48 -4.04
CA SER A 30 3.72 4.60 -3.58
C SER A 30 4.58 3.95 -4.67
N GLY A 31 4.27 4.07 -5.97
CA GLY A 31 5.11 3.36 -6.95
C GLY A 31 4.74 3.35 -8.42
N VAL A 32 3.69 4.04 -8.86
CA VAL A 32 3.30 4.02 -10.29
C VAL A 32 4.39 4.61 -11.20
N ASP A 33 5.14 5.60 -10.72
CA ASP A 33 6.18 6.28 -11.51
C ASP A 33 7.54 5.57 -11.44
N GLY A 34 7.88 5.03 -10.26
CA GLY A 34 9.19 4.42 -10.03
C GLY A 34 9.35 3.04 -10.68
N LEU A 35 8.28 2.24 -10.76
CA LEU A 35 8.36 0.87 -11.30
C LEU A 35 8.63 0.84 -12.82
N PRO A 36 7.89 1.57 -13.68
CA PRO A 36 8.19 1.60 -15.11
C PRO A 36 9.56 2.20 -15.38
N GLN A 37 9.96 3.23 -14.63
CA GLN A 37 11.27 3.88 -14.79
C GLN A 37 12.40 2.89 -14.52
N ASN A 38 12.36 2.15 -13.41
CA ASN A 38 13.35 1.11 -13.09
C ASN A 38 13.35 -0.05 -14.11
N MET A 39 12.18 -0.50 -14.57
CA MET A 39 12.09 -1.58 -15.55
C MET A 39 12.56 -1.15 -16.95
N SER A 40 12.26 0.09 -17.36
CA SER A 40 12.69 0.65 -18.64
C SER A 40 14.19 0.92 -18.72
N ALA A 41 14.85 1.15 -17.58
CA ALA A 41 16.30 1.34 -17.52
C ALA A 41 17.08 0.08 -17.95
N SER A 42 16.48 -1.11 -17.81
CA SER A 42 17.12 -2.39 -18.14
C SER A 42 16.43 -3.14 -19.29
N SER A 43 15.28 -2.69 -19.79
CA SER A 43 14.47 -3.42 -20.78
C SER A 43 13.77 -2.49 -21.79
N ALA A 44 13.54 -2.98 -23.01
CA ALA A 44 12.87 -2.22 -24.05
C ALA A 44 11.42 -1.87 -23.67
N VAL A 45 10.98 -0.65 -23.98
CA VAL A 45 9.65 -0.09 -23.63
C VAL A 45 8.50 -1.05 -24.00
N GLY A 46 8.60 -1.75 -25.12
CA GLY A 46 7.59 -2.73 -25.55
C GLY A 46 7.41 -3.91 -24.58
N SER A 47 8.48 -4.38 -23.95
CA SER A 47 8.41 -5.48 -22.97
C SER A 47 7.77 -5.05 -21.65
N VAL A 48 8.07 -3.84 -21.18
CA VAL A 48 7.47 -3.26 -19.97
C VAL A 48 5.98 -3.03 -20.15
N ALA A 49 5.55 -2.55 -21.32
CA ALA A 49 4.13 -2.36 -21.64
C ALA A 49 3.35 -3.68 -21.64
N ILE A 50 3.90 -4.74 -22.24
CA ILE A 50 3.27 -6.07 -22.23
C ILE A 50 3.20 -6.64 -20.80
N ALA A 51 4.26 -6.48 -20.00
CA ALA A 51 4.27 -6.90 -18.60
C ALA A 51 3.18 -6.20 -17.78
N TRP A 52 2.99 -4.89 -17.98
CA TRP A 52 1.92 -4.13 -17.33
C TRP A 52 0.51 -4.60 -17.74
N LEU A 53 0.29 -4.92 -19.01
CA LEU A 53 -0.99 -5.47 -19.47
C LEU A 53 -1.29 -6.83 -18.81
N ILE A 54 -0.29 -7.71 -18.73
CA ILE A 54 -0.44 -9.01 -18.06
C ILE A 54 -0.71 -8.81 -16.56
N CYS A 55 0.00 -7.89 -15.91
CA CYS A 55 -0.19 -7.59 -14.50
C CYS A 55 -1.60 -7.04 -14.22
N GLY A 56 -2.06 -6.09 -15.05
CA GLY A 56 -3.42 -5.54 -14.98
C GLY A 56 -4.49 -6.60 -15.20
N PHE A 57 -4.27 -7.51 -16.16
CA PHE A 57 -5.16 -8.64 -16.39
C PHE A 57 -5.21 -9.56 -15.16
N GLY A 58 -4.07 -9.94 -14.58
CA GLY A 58 -4.04 -10.75 -13.36
C GLY A 58 -4.76 -10.09 -12.18
N MET A 59 -4.57 -8.79 -11.98
CA MET A 59 -5.25 -8.03 -10.92
C MET A 59 -6.77 -8.01 -11.10
N PHE A 60 -7.26 -7.98 -12.33
CA PHE A 60 -8.70 -8.08 -12.62
C PHE A 60 -9.29 -9.42 -12.14
N PHE A 61 -8.60 -10.54 -12.33
CA PHE A 61 -9.06 -11.84 -11.82
C PHE A 61 -9.08 -11.86 -10.29
N ILE A 62 -8.03 -11.35 -9.65
CA ILE A 62 -7.95 -11.28 -8.17
C ILE A 62 -9.10 -10.43 -7.61
N SER A 63 -9.34 -9.25 -8.20
CA SER A 63 -10.45 -8.38 -7.81
C SER A 63 -11.80 -9.07 -7.98
N ARG A 64 -12.02 -9.78 -9.09
CA ARG A 64 -13.24 -10.58 -9.31
C ARG A 64 -13.44 -11.65 -8.25
N THR A 65 -12.38 -12.35 -7.86
CA THR A 65 -12.44 -13.33 -6.76
C THR A 65 -12.89 -12.68 -5.46
N PHE A 66 -12.32 -11.52 -5.09
CA PHE A 66 -12.72 -10.81 -3.88
C PHE A 66 -14.15 -10.27 -3.92
N ILE A 67 -14.61 -9.78 -5.09
CA ILE A 67 -15.99 -9.35 -5.27
C ILE A 67 -16.95 -10.52 -5.02
N ILE A 68 -16.67 -11.69 -5.62
CA ILE A 68 -17.49 -12.90 -5.46
C ILE A 68 -17.48 -13.37 -3.99
N LEU A 69 -16.32 -13.39 -3.34
CA LEU A 69 -16.20 -13.77 -1.92
C LEU A 69 -16.96 -12.81 -1.00
N SER A 70 -16.89 -11.51 -1.27
CA SER A 70 -17.60 -10.49 -0.50
C SER A 70 -19.12 -10.58 -0.65
N ASP A 71 -19.62 -11.06 -1.79
CA ASP A 71 -21.05 -11.23 -2.05
C ASP A 71 -21.60 -12.52 -1.43
N ILE A 72 -20.82 -13.61 -1.46
CA ILE A 72 -21.21 -14.92 -0.90
C ILE A 72 -21.13 -14.95 0.64
N ARG A 73 -20.14 -14.26 1.23
CA ARG A 73 -19.93 -14.22 2.69
C ARG A 73 -19.86 -12.77 3.21
N PRO A 74 -20.99 -12.05 3.24
CA PRO A 74 -21.07 -10.68 3.74
C PRO A 74 -20.92 -10.58 5.28
N ASP A 75 -20.97 -11.72 5.97
CA ASP A 75 -20.69 -11.88 7.40
C ASP A 75 -19.21 -11.65 7.74
N LEU A 76 -18.29 -11.88 6.78
CA LEU A 76 -16.85 -11.75 6.96
C LEU A 76 -16.35 -10.35 6.62
N GLN A 77 -16.50 -9.41 7.57
CA GLN A 77 -16.16 -8.00 7.37
C GLN A 77 -14.68 -7.64 7.61
N ALA A 78 -13.89 -8.55 8.21
CA ALA A 78 -12.46 -8.30 8.50
C ALA A 78 -11.50 -8.71 7.36
N GLY A 79 -12.01 -8.78 6.13
CA GLY A 79 -11.21 -8.90 4.90
C GLY A 79 -10.50 -10.25 4.73
N ILE A 80 -9.36 -10.22 4.02
CA ILE A 80 -8.57 -11.40 3.58
C ILE A 80 -8.27 -12.39 4.71
N TYR A 81 -8.07 -11.91 5.95
CA TYR A 81 -7.80 -12.75 7.11
C TYR A 81 -8.96 -13.69 7.44
N MET A 82 -10.18 -13.16 7.53
CA MET A 82 -11.35 -13.96 7.90
C MET A 82 -11.69 -15.00 6.82
N TYR A 83 -11.53 -14.63 5.54
CA TYR A 83 -11.66 -15.57 4.43
C TYR A 83 -10.62 -16.70 4.52
N ALA A 84 -9.38 -16.40 4.87
CA ALA A 84 -8.32 -17.40 5.02
C ALA A 84 -8.53 -18.30 6.25
N GLN A 85 -9.01 -17.74 7.36
CA GLN A 85 -9.28 -18.49 8.59
C GLN A 85 -10.43 -19.48 8.42
N GLU A 86 -11.51 -19.06 7.77
CA GLU A 86 -12.70 -19.90 7.63
C GLU A 86 -12.57 -20.93 6.50
N GLY A 87 -11.80 -20.60 5.45
CA GLY A 87 -11.54 -21.53 4.34
C GLY A 87 -10.41 -22.54 4.60
N PHE A 88 -9.33 -22.11 5.27
CA PHE A 88 -8.08 -22.88 5.37
C PHE A 88 -7.60 -23.10 6.82
N GLY A 89 -8.34 -22.61 7.81
CA GLY A 89 -8.03 -22.77 9.23
C GLY A 89 -7.03 -21.76 9.77
N THR A 90 -6.78 -21.87 11.09
CA THR A 90 -6.00 -20.87 11.86
C THR A 90 -4.53 -20.75 11.43
N PHE A 91 -3.91 -21.83 10.93
CA PHE A 91 -2.50 -21.77 10.51
C PHE A 91 -2.29 -20.94 9.24
N CYS A 92 -3.14 -21.11 8.24
CA CYS A 92 -3.09 -20.28 7.03
C CYS A 92 -3.42 -18.82 7.35
N ALA A 93 -4.37 -18.59 8.26
CA ALA A 93 -4.69 -17.25 8.74
C ALA A 93 -3.49 -16.57 9.45
N PHE A 94 -2.73 -17.33 10.24
CA PHE A 94 -1.50 -16.85 10.86
C PHE A 94 -0.46 -16.43 9.81
N ILE A 95 -0.22 -17.25 8.78
CA ILE A 95 0.72 -16.91 7.70
C ILE A 95 0.29 -15.63 6.97
N VAL A 96 -1.00 -15.45 6.69
CA VAL A 96 -1.53 -14.25 6.03
C VAL A 96 -1.30 -12.99 6.86
N VAL A 97 -1.62 -13.02 8.15
CA VAL A 97 -1.41 -11.87 9.06
C VAL A 97 0.08 -11.59 9.22
N TRP A 98 0.89 -12.63 9.38
CA TRP A 98 2.33 -12.50 9.50
C TRP A 98 2.96 -11.93 8.22
N GLY A 99 2.50 -12.37 7.05
CA GLY A 99 2.90 -11.83 5.75
C GLY A 99 2.49 -10.36 5.56
N TYR A 100 1.27 -10.00 5.98
CA TYR A 100 0.81 -8.60 5.97
C TYR A 100 1.66 -7.71 6.89
N TRP A 101 2.00 -8.22 8.07
CA TRP A 101 2.88 -7.51 9.00
C TRP A 101 4.28 -7.30 8.40
N LEU A 102 4.89 -8.33 7.80
CA LEU A 102 6.17 -8.19 7.10
C LEU A 102 6.12 -7.20 5.94
N MET A 103 5.07 -7.26 5.11
CA MET A 103 4.88 -6.31 4.01
C MET A 103 4.88 -4.87 4.53
N THR A 104 4.23 -4.63 5.67
CA THR A 104 4.15 -3.30 6.29
C THR A 104 5.54 -2.81 6.71
N ILE A 105 6.38 -3.67 7.29
CA ILE A 105 7.76 -3.32 7.66
C ILE A 105 8.57 -2.94 6.41
N PHE A 106 8.56 -3.78 5.38
CA PHE A 106 9.30 -3.50 4.15
C PHE A 106 8.79 -2.24 3.44
N SER A 107 7.49 -1.99 3.46
CA SER A 107 6.88 -0.77 2.91
C SER A 107 7.39 0.48 3.62
N ASN A 108 7.48 0.47 4.96
CA ASN A 108 8.00 1.60 5.72
C ASN A 108 9.48 1.86 5.41
N VAL A 109 10.29 0.81 5.30
CA VAL A 109 11.70 0.92 4.92
C VAL A 109 11.85 1.47 3.50
N ALA A 110 11.08 0.94 2.54
CA ALA A 110 11.10 1.40 1.14
C ALA A 110 10.72 2.88 1.03
N PHE A 111 9.69 3.31 1.77
CA PHE A 111 9.30 4.72 1.82
C PHE A 111 10.42 5.60 2.39
N GLY A 112 11.07 5.16 3.47
CA GLY A 112 12.23 5.84 4.03
C GLY A 112 13.37 6.00 3.00
N ILE A 113 13.67 4.96 2.24
CA ILE A 113 14.68 5.00 1.17
C ILE A 113 14.29 6.03 0.10
N MET A 114 13.03 6.04 -0.35
CA MET A 114 12.55 7.00 -1.34
C MET A 114 12.65 8.46 -0.84
N VAL A 115 12.32 8.71 0.43
CA VAL A 115 12.45 10.04 1.03
C VAL A 115 13.92 10.48 1.07
N MET A 116 14.83 9.60 1.48
CA MET A 116 16.27 9.91 1.51
C MET A 116 16.86 10.11 0.12
N ASP A 117 16.42 9.32 -0.86
CA ASP A 117 16.84 9.48 -2.26
C ASP A 117 16.31 10.79 -2.86
N THR A 118 15.06 11.16 -2.54
CA THR A 118 14.51 12.48 -2.89
C THR A 118 15.30 13.60 -2.21
N LEU A 119 15.72 13.41 -0.96
CA LEU A 119 16.52 14.40 -0.21
C LEU A 119 17.93 14.58 -0.81
N ASN A 120 18.50 13.52 -1.37
CA ASN A 120 19.76 13.59 -2.13
C ASN A 120 19.67 14.49 -3.36
N TYR A 121 18.49 14.63 -3.98
CA TYR A 121 18.28 15.59 -5.07
C TYR A 121 18.49 17.03 -4.62
N PHE A 122 18.18 17.35 -3.35
CA PHE A 122 18.35 18.68 -2.77
C PHE A 122 19.73 18.92 -2.13
N ILE A 123 20.38 17.86 -1.62
CA ILE A 123 21.73 17.92 -1.04
C ILE A 123 22.63 16.89 -1.77
N PRO A 124 23.23 17.27 -2.91
CA PRO A 124 23.99 16.35 -3.73
C PRO A 124 25.21 15.80 -2.99
N GLY A 125 25.31 14.47 -2.86
CA GLY A 125 26.50 13.77 -2.39
C GLY A 125 26.43 13.19 -0.96
N GLY A 126 25.42 13.53 -0.16
CA GLY A 126 25.23 12.98 1.19
C GLY A 126 24.43 11.68 1.25
N PHE A 127 23.47 11.49 0.33
CA PHE A 127 22.43 10.45 0.42
C PHE A 127 22.25 9.66 -0.89
N SER A 128 23.33 9.51 -1.68
CA SER A 128 23.32 8.88 -3.02
C SER A 128 22.62 7.52 -3.11
N GLY A 129 21.43 7.47 -3.72
CA GLY A 129 20.70 6.22 -3.97
C GLY A 129 19.93 5.67 -2.77
N GLY A 130 19.78 6.45 -1.69
CA GLY A 130 18.91 6.12 -0.54
C GLY A 130 19.31 4.90 0.30
N ASN A 131 20.33 4.12 -0.10
CA ASN A 131 20.79 2.91 0.57
C ASN A 131 22.10 3.09 1.38
N ASN A 132 22.67 4.31 1.40
CA ASN A 132 23.94 4.54 2.09
C ASN A 132 23.79 4.56 3.62
N ILE A 133 24.90 4.36 4.33
CA ILE A 133 24.94 4.43 5.80
C ILE A 133 24.30 5.71 6.38
N PRO A 134 24.50 6.93 5.81
CA PRO A 134 23.79 8.13 6.24
C PRO A 134 22.28 8.05 6.02
N SER A 135 21.82 7.45 4.92
CA SER A 135 20.40 7.24 4.63
C SER A 135 19.77 6.27 5.63
N ILE A 136 20.48 5.19 6.01
CA ILE A 136 20.00 4.21 7.00
C ILE A 136 19.79 4.87 8.37
N ILE A 137 20.71 5.75 8.78
CA ILE A 137 20.58 6.53 10.03
C ILE A 137 19.39 7.50 9.94
N GLY A 138 19.26 8.23 8.82
CA GLY A 138 18.14 9.15 8.60
C GLY A 138 16.77 8.45 8.60
N ILE A 139 16.67 7.28 7.97
CA ILE A 139 15.45 6.46 7.96
C ILE A 139 15.12 5.96 9.37
N SER A 140 16.14 5.51 10.12
CA SER A 140 15.96 5.03 11.50
C SER A 140 15.39 6.13 12.40
N ILE A 141 15.87 7.37 12.26
CA ILE A 141 15.38 8.52 13.02
C ILE A 141 13.93 8.84 12.63
N LEU A 142 13.60 8.86 11.33
CA LEU A 142 12.22 9.13 10.87
C LEU A 142 11.21 8.08 11.35
N ILE A 143 11.60 6.80 11.31
CA ILE A 143 10.74 5.71 11.79
C ILE A 143 10.50 5.86 13.29
N TRP A 144 11.54 6.17 14.06
CA TRP A 144 11.40 6.38 15.51
C TRP A 144 10.58 7.62 15.86
N ASP A 145 10.69 8.71 15.10
CA ASP A 145 9.87 9.92 15.28
C ASP A 145 8.39 9.64 14.99
N SER A 146 8.08 8.86 13.94
CA SER A 146 6.69 8.47 13.64
C SER A 146 6.04 7.54 14.69
N ILE A 147 6.85 6.88 15.52
CA ILE A 147 6.40 5.93 16.53
C ILE A 147 6.14 6.59 17.90
N PHE A 148 6.66 7.81 18.13
CA PHE A 148 6.54 8.60 19.37
C PHE A 148 5.64 9.82 19.19
#